data_AF-A0A6H1ZD81-F1
#
_entry.id   AF-A0A6H1ZD81-F1
#
_cell.length_a   1.000
_cell.length_b   1.000
_cell.length_c   1.000
_cell.angle_alpha   90.00
_cell.angle_beta   90.00
_cell.angle_gamma   90.00
#
_symmetry.space_group_name_H-M   'P 1'
#
loop_
_entity.id
_entity.type
_entity.pdbx_description
1 polymer ?
#
loop_
_entity_poly.entity_id
_entity_poly.type
_entity_poly.pdbx_seq_one_letter_code
_entity_poly.pdbx_strand_id
1 'polypeptide(L)'
;MTNKGGRPPKLQPDAATLKLLEGMGQIQCTTKEASCVLRVAETTFLRFIAEHPDARDAFEMGKGSGLHSLRRTQFKLAEKNAAMAIFLGKNYLGQADKQDITASVVSDVTVNDARGALQHLITRQSAAGPDPASPEQPN
;
A
#
# COMPACT_ATOMS: atom_id res chain seq x y z
N MET A 1 -12.84 -14.29 -46.05
CA MET A 1 -12.73 -15.77 -46.13
C MET A 1 -12.67 -16.31 -44.70
N THR A 2 -13.77 -16.83 -44.18
CA THR A 2 -13.81 -17.38 -42.81
C THR A 2 -13.11 -18.73 -42.84
N ASN A 3 -11.93 -18.82 -42.23
CA ASN A 3 -11.12 -20.03 -42.21
C ASN A 3 -11.90 -21.15 -41.48
N LYS A 4 -12.30 -22.19 -42.22
CA LYS A 4 -13.23 -23.26 -41.80
C LYS A 4 -12.52 -24.59 -41.48
N GLY A 5 -11.34 -24.56 -40.89
CA GLY A 5 -10.58 -25.79 -40.68
C GLY A 5 -9.57 -25.75 -39.55
N GLY A 6 -10.05 -25.82 -38.31
CA GLY A 6 -9.22 -26.04 -37.13
C GLY A 6 -10.00 -26.80 -36.04
N ARG A 7 -9.28 -27.48 -35.14
CA ARG A 7 -9.89 -28.07 -33.93
C ARG A 7 -10.62 -26.95 -33.18
N PRO A 8 -11.90 -27.14 -32.80
CA PRO A 8 -12.64 -26.10 -32.09
C PRO A 8 -11.89 -25.70 -30.81
N PRO A 9 -11.84 -24.39 -30.48
CA PRO A 9 -11.21 -23.95 -29.25
C PRO A 9 -11.84 -24.65 -28.06
N LYS A 10 -11.00 -25.05 -27.10
CA LYS A 10 -11.43 -25.81 -25.92
C LYS A 10 -12.35 -25.01 -25.00
N LEU A 11 -12.22 -23.68 -25.02
CA LEU A 11 -13.09 -22.76 -24.28
C LEU A 11 -14.08 -22.13 -25.23
N GLN A 12 -15.34 -22.05 -24.80
CA GLN A 12 -16.42 -21.39 -25.51
C GLN A 12 -17.24 -20.58 -24.48
N PRO A 13 -17.79 -19.41 -24.86
CA PRO A 13 -18.63 -18.62 -23.98
C PRO A 13 -20.05 -19.17 -23.91
N ASP A 14 -20.20 -20.45 -23.54
CA ASP A 14 -21.51 -21.06 -23.31
C ASP A 14 -21.96 -20.83 -21.86
N ALA A 15 -23.27 -20.97 -21.62
CA ALA A 15 -23.87 -20.68 -20.32
C ALA A 15 -23.21 -21.48 -19.17
N ALA A 16 -22.74 -22.70 -19.43
CA ALA A 16 -22.03 -23.51 -18.45
C ALA A 16 -20.65 -22.92 -18.11
N THR A 17 -19.87 -22.50 -19.11
CA THR A 17 -18.57 -21.87 -18.90
C THR A 17 -18.71 -20.53 -18.18
N LEU A 18 -19.70 -19.71 -18.54
CA LEU A 18 -19.95 -18.42 -17.88
C LEU A 18 -20.30 -18.60 -16.39
N LYS A 19 -21.17 -19.56 -16.07
CA LYS A 19 -21.51 -19.89 -14.68
C LYS A 19 -20.30 -20.42 -13.89
N LEU A 20 -19.45 -21.22 -14.54
CA LEU A 20 -18.22 -21.71 -13.92
C LEU A 20 -17.25 -20.56 -13.62
N LEU A 21 -17.10 -19.62 -14.55
CA LEU A 21 -16.26 -18.43 -14.38
C LEU A 21 -16.77 -17.56 -13.22
N GLU A 22 -18.07 -17.31 -13.15
CA GLU A 22 -18.65 -16.58 -12.03
C GLU A 22 -18.33 -17.26 -10.68
N GLY A 23 -18.51 -18.58 -10.59
CA GLY A 23 -18.18 -19.36 -9.40
C GLY A 23 -16.69 -19.30 -9.03
N MET A 24 -15.80 -19.38 -10.01
CA MET A 24 -14.36 -19.20 -9.79
C MET A 24 -14.04 -17.78 -9.30
N GLY A 25 -14.69 -16.76 -9.87
CA GLY A 25 -14.56 -15.38 -9.40
C GLY A 25 -15.01 -15.22 -7.95
N GLN A 26 -16.12 -15.84 -7.55
CA GLN A 26 -16.67 -15.78 -6.19
C GLN A 26 -15.67 -16.26 -5.12
N ILE A 27 -14.86 -17.27 -5.44
CA ILE A 27 -13.81 -17.77 -4.54
C ILE A 27 -12.47 -17.03 -4.68
N GLN A 28 -12.45 -15.89 -5.37
CA GLN A 28 -11.25 -15.07 -5.63
C GLN A 28 -10.14 -15.83 -6.37
N CYS A 29 -10.54 -16.73 -7.27
CA CYS A 29 -9.59 -17.50 -8.07
C CYS A 29 -8.73 -16.57 -8.94
N THR A 30 -7.43 -16.83 -8.97
CA THR A 30 -6.49 -16.13 -9.87
C THR A 30 -6.61 -16.65 -11.30
N THR A 31 -6.05 -15.94 -12.28
CA THR A 31 -6.01 -16.38 -13.69
C THR A 31 -5.29 -17.72 -13.85
N LYS A 32 -4.21 -17.93 -13.09
CA LYS A 32 -3.44 -19.17 -13.07
C LYS A 32 -4.27 -20.33 -12.52
N GLU A 33 -4.94 -20.14 -11.38
CA GLU A 33 -5.80 -21.18 -10.81
C GLU A 33 -7.00 -21.49 -11.72
N ALA A 34 -7.64 -20.48 -12.31
CA ALA A 34 -8.71 -20.66 -13.28
C ALA A 34 -8.23 -21.48 -14.49
N SER A 35 -7.01 -21.22 -14.98
CA SER A 35 -6.42 -22.00 -16.06
C SER A 35 -6.19 -23.47 -15.69
N CYS A 36 -5.80 -23.76 -14.45
CA CYS A 36 -5.68 -25.12 -13.93
C CYS A 36 -7.03 -25.84 -13.88
N VAL A 37 -8.08 -25.16 -13.39
CA VAL A 37 -9.45 -25.69 -13.33
C VAL A 37 -9.98 -26.01 -14.73
N LEU A 38 -9.80 -25.08 -15.67
CA LEU A 38 -10.21 -25.22 -17.07
C LEU A 38 -9.30 -26.16 -17.88
N ARG A 39 -8.16 -26.59 -17.29
CA ARG A 39 -7.14 -27.44 -17.92
C ARG A 39 -6.64 -26.85 -19.23
N VAL A 40 -6.32 -25.57 -19.24
CA VAL A 40 -5.72 -24.84 -20.36
C VAL A 40 -4.46 -24.12 -19.89
N ALA A 41 -3.59 -23.73 -20.81
CA ALA A 41 -2.51 -22.81 -20.47
C ALA A 41 -3.08 -21.46 -20.04
N GLU A 42 -2.43 -20.78 -19.09
CA GLU A 42 -2.86 -19.47 -18.61
C GLU A 42 -2.99 -18.45 -19.74
N THR A 43 -2.07 -18.46 -20.71
CA THR A 43 -2.14 -17.60 -21.91
C THR A 43 -3.40 -17.84 -22.74
N THR A 44 -3.91 -19.06 -22.78
CA THR A 44 -5.16 -19.40 -23.47
C THR A 44 -6.36 -18.84 -22.73
N PHE A 45 -6.36 -18.92 -21.40
CA PHE A 45 -7.41 -18.32 -20.57
C PHE A 45 -7.43 -16.80 -20.69
N LEU A 46 -6.26 -16.14 -20.60
CA LEU A 46 -6.13 -14.69 -20.74
C LEU A 46 -6.61 -14.20 -22.12
N ARG A 47 -6.28 -14.93 -23.19
CA ARG A 47 -6.80 -14.63 -24.53
C ARG A 47 -8.31 -14.79 -24.59
N PHE A 48 -8.85 -15.87 -24.02
CA PHE A 48 -10.29 -16.13 -24.01
C PHE A 48 -11.08 -14.99 -23.33
N ILE A 49 -10.68 -14.55 -22.14
CA ILE A 49 -11.36 -13.43 -21.46
C ILE A 49 -11.14 -12.07 -22.17
N ALA A 50 -10.09 -11.92 -22.98
CA ALA A 50 -9.89 -10.73 -23.79
C ALA A 50 -10.79 -10.71 -25.03
N GLU A 51 -10.99 -11.88 -25.66
CA GLU A 51 -11.83 -12.05 -26.86
C GLU A 51 -13.33 -12.11 -26.54
N HIS A 52 -13.70 -12.51 -25.33
CA HIS A 52 -15.09 -12.74 -24.90
C HIS A 52 -15.45 -11.84 -23.70
N PRO A 53 -16.04 -10.65 -23.94
CA PRO A 53 -16.42 -9.71 -22.88
C PRO A 53 -17.35 -10.29 -21.82
N ASP A 54 -18.30 -11.13 -22.23
CA ASP A 54 -19.24 -11.84 -21.36
C ASP A 54 -18.53 -12.80 -20.38
N ALA A 55 -17.51 -13.52 -20.85
CA ALA A 55 -16.67 -14.36 -20.00
C ALA A 55 -15.87 -13.55 -18.97
N ARG A 56 -15.32 -12.40 -19.39
CA ARG A 56 -14.64 -11.47 -18.49
C ARG A 56 -15.60 -10.91 -17.45
N ASP A 57 -16.76 -10.46 -17.88
CA ASP A 57 -17.74 -9.83 -17.01
C ASP A 57 -18.27 -10.84 -15.99
N ALA A 58 -18.55 -12.08 -16.39
CA ALA A 58 -18.93 -13.15 -15.47
C ALA A 58 -17.85 -13.39 -14.39
N PHE A 59 -16.58 -13.45 -14.79
CA PHE A 59 -15.46 -13.66 -13.87
C PHE A 59 -15.30 -12.48 -12.88
N GLU A 60 -15.35 -11.24 -13.37
CA GLU A 60 -15.21 -10.03 -12.56
C GLU A 60 -16.42 -9.78 -11.64
N MET A 61 -17.65 -10.03 -12.13
CA MET A 61 -18.85 -10.02 -11.28
C MET A 61 -18.76 -11.03 -10.15
N GLY A 62 -18.27 -12.24 -10.47
CA GLY A 62 -17.95 -13.26 -9.48
C GLY A 62 -17.01 -12.73 -8.41
N LYS A 63 -15.89 -12.10 -8.81
CA LYS A 63 -14.94 -11.50 -7.87
C LYS A 63 -15.58 -10.43 -6.98
N GLY A 64 -16.39 -9.54 -7.54
CA GLY A 64 -17.14 -8.55 -6.78
C GLY A 64 -18.06 -9.18 -5.73
N SER A 65 -18.79 -10.23 -6.11
CA SER A 65 -19.65 -11.00 -5.20
C SER A 65 -18.87 -11.70 -4.09
N GLY A 66 -17.70 -12.25 -4.41
CA GLY A 66 -16.78 -12.85 -3.45
C GLY A 66 -16.27 -11.85 -2.42
N LEU A 67 -15.83 -10.66 -2.85
CA LEU A 67 -15.41 -9.58 -1.96
C LEU A 67 -16.55 -9.08 -1.07
N HIS A 68 -17.76 -8.95 -1.63
CA HIS A 68 -18.94 -8.60 -0.84
C HIS A 68 -19.20 -9.66 0.24
N SER A 69 -19.06 -10.94 -0.09
CA SER A 69 -19.21 -12.05 0.86
C SER A 69 -18.12 -12.06 1.93
N LEU A 70 -16.86 -11.83 1.56
CA LEU A 70 -15.75 -11.68 2.50
C LEU A 70 -16.01 -10.53 3.48
N ARG A 71 -16.49 -9.39 2.99
CA ARG A 71 -16.83 -8.23 3.83
C ARG A 71 -17.87 -8.61 4.88
N ARG A 72 -18.96 -9.29 4.49
CA ARG A 72 -19.98 -9.76 5.46
C ARG A 72 -19.35 -10.66 6.54
N THR A 73 -18.48 -11.57 6.13
CA THR A 73 -17.76 -12.46 7.07
C THR A 73 -16.86 -11.68 8.01
N GLN A 74 -16.14 -10.67 7.53
CA GLN A 74 -15.30 -9.80 8.37
C GLN A 74 -16.13 -9.02 9.40
N PHE A 75 -17.26 -8.45 9.01
CA PHE A 75 -18.18 -7.77 9.95
C PHE A 75 -18.70 -8.73 11.02
N LYS A 76 -19.10 -9.95 10.64
CA LYS A 76 -19.52 -10.97 11.60
C LYS A 76 -18.40 -11.40 12.54
N LEU A 77 -17.16 -11.54 12.02
CA LEU A 77 -16.00 -11.89 12.83
C LEU A 77 -15.67 -10.81 13.86
N ALA A 78 -15.87 -9.53 13.51
CA ALA A 78 -15.61 -8.40 14.40
C ALA A 78 -16.47 -8.42 15.68
N GLU A 79 -17.64 -9.09 15.66
CA GLU A 79 -18.47 -9.27 16.86
C GLU A 79 -17.76 -10.06 17.97
N LYS A 80 -16.78 -10.89 17.61
CA LYS A 80 -16.09 -11.81 18.54
C LYS A 80 -14.57 -11.66 18.56
N ASN A 81 -13.99 -10.89 17.63
CA ASN A 81 -12.55 -10.72 17.50
C ASN A 81 -12.18 -9.23 17.55
N ALA A 82 -11.51 -8.82 18.63
CA ALA A 82 -11.12 -7.44 18.85
C ALA A 82 -10.19 -6.90 17.76
N ALA A 83 -9.25 -7.70 17.25
CA ALA A 83 -8.34 -7.27 16.19
C ALA A 83 -9.09 -6.94 14.89
N MET A 84 -10.11 -7.73 14.53
CA MET A 84 -10.96 -7.44 13.37
C MET A 84 -11.84 -6.19 13.60
N ALA A 85 -12.38 -6.01 14.81
CA ALA A 85 -13.12 -4.80 15.17
C ALA A 85 -12.25 -3.53 15.08
N ILE A 86 -11.02 -3.58 15.62
CA ILE A 86 -10.03 -2.50 15.52
C ILE A 86 -9.69 -2.24 14.04
N PHE A 87 -9.44 -3.29 13.26
CA PHE A 87 -9.13 -3.16 11.83
C PHE A 87 -10.26 -2.45 11.08
N LEU A 88 -11.52 -2.87 11.26
CA LEU A 88 -12.67 -2.23 10.63
C LEU A 88 -12.88 -0.80 11.15
N GLY A 89 -12.69 -0.55 12.45
CA GLY A 89 -12.77 0.78 13.05
C GLY A 89 -11.74 1.75 12.45
N LYS A 90 -10.51 1.31 12.21
CA LYS A 90 -9.49 2.10 11.53
C LYS A 90 -9.87 2.42 10.09
N ASN A 91 -10.28 1.40 9.33
CA ASN A 91 -10.54 1.53 7.89
C ASN A 91 -11.85 2.26 7.55
N TYR A 92 -12.93 2.04 8.32
CA TYR A 92 -14.26 2.59 8.00
C TYR A 92 -14.65 3.80 8.88
N LEU A 93 -14.06 3.97 10.06
CA LEU A 93 -14.41 5.04 11.01
C LEU A 93 -13.28 6.07 11.19
N GLY A 94 -12.14 5.90 10.52
CA GLY A 94 -11.00 6.83 10.63
C GLY A 94 -10.32 6.81 12.00
N GLN A 95 -10.46 5.72 12.76
CA GLN A 95 -9.75 5.57 14.03
C GLN A 95 -8.24 5.43 13.78
N ALA A 96 -7.43 6.00 14.67
CA ALA A 96 -5.98 5.94 14.60
C ALA A 96 -5.40 5.57 15.96
N ASP A 97 -4.29 4.85 15.95
CA ASP A 97 -3.54 4.60 17.18
C ASP A 97 -2.80 5.89 17.55
N LYS A 98 -2.96 6.34 18.80
CA LYS A 98 -2.15 7.42 19.36
C LYS A 98 -1.00 6.79 20.15
N GLN A 99 0.22 7.19 19.83
CA GLN A 99 1.40 6.85 20.63
C GLN A 99 1.86 8.10 21.37
N ASP A 100 1.77 8.07 22.70
CA ASP A 100 2.39 9.09 23.54
C ASP A 100 3.88 8.76 23.70
N ILE A 101 4.74 9.54 23.05
CA ILE A 101 6.19 9.41 23.19
C ILE A 101 6.62 10.31 24.35
N THR A 102 6.81 9.71 25.54
CA THR A 102 7.49 10.40 26.65
C THR A 102 8.99 10.20 26.51
N ALA A 103 9.67 11.13 25.84
CA ALA A 103 11.12 11.12 25.73
C ALA A 103 11.75 11.76 26.99
N SER A 104 12.23 10.94 27.91
CA SER A 104 13.13 11.41 28.97
C SER A 104 14.55 11.50 28.39
N VAL A 105 14.93 12.70 27.96
CA VAL A 105 16.31 12.96 27.51
C VAL A 105 17.19 13.17 28.74
N VAL A 106 18.01 12.18 29.07
CA VAL A 106 19.13 12.36 30.01
C VAL A 106 20.33 12.80 29.16
N SER A 107 20.62 14.10 29.17
CA SER A 107 21.82 14.64 28.53
C SER A 107 22.98 14.57 29.51
N ASP A 108 23.91 13.63 29.32
CA ASP A 108 25.20 13.65 30.01
C ASP A 108 26.07 14.77 29.41
N VAL A 109 25.99 15.96 30.01
CA VAL A 109 26.82 17.10 29.62
C VAL A 109 28.23 16.90 30.19
N THR A 110 29.23 16.70 29.33
CA THR A 110 30.61 16.61 29.77
C THR A 110 31.25 18.01 29.89
N VAL A 111 32.22 18.16 30.80
CA VAL A 111 32.87 19.45 31.08
C VAL A 111 33.57 20.03 29.83
N ASN A 112 33.99 19.18 28.89
CA ASN A 112 34.61 19.60 27.63
C ASN A 112 33.63 20.34 26.71
N ASP A 113 32.35 19.93 26.70
CA ASP A 113 31.31 20.56 25.90
C ASP A 113 31.00 21.98 26.42
N ALA A 114 31.02 22.15 27.74
CA ALA A 114 30.85 23.46 28.38
C ALA A 114 32.03 24.41 28.09
N ARG A 115 33.27 23.89 28.04
CA ARG A 115 34.46 24.69 27.71
C ARG A 115 34.42 25.21 26.26
N GLY A 116 34.00 24.38 25.31
CA GLY A 116 33.86 24.78 23.91
C GLY A 116 32.87 25.93 23.72
N ALA A 117 31.71 25.86 24.39
CA ALA A 117 30.71 26.92 24.36
C ALA A 117 31.23 28.25 24.98
N LEU A 118 31.97 28.17 26.09
CA LEU A 118 32.59 29.33 26.74
C LEU A 118 33.68 29.98 25.87
N GLN A 119 34.48 29.18 25.16
CA GLN A 119 35.55 29.68 24.32
C GLN A 119 35.01 30.50 23.15
N HIS A 120 33.90 30.08 22.55
CA HIS A 120 33.19 30.86 21.53
C HIS A 120 32.62 32.18 22.06
N LEU A 121 32.15 32.23 23.31
CA LEU A 121 31.68 33.46 23.95
C LEU A 121 32.83 34.44 24.24
N ILE A 122 33.96 33.94 24.71
CA ILE A 122 35.16 34.73 24.99
C ILE A 122 35.73 35.34 23.71
N THR A 123 35.83 34.57 22.61
CA THR A 123 36.27 35.08 21.31
C THR A 123 35.35 36.18 20.76
N ARG A 124 34.05 36.11 21.06
CA ARG A 124 33.09 37.16 20.68
C ARG A 124 33.30 38.47 21.44
N GLN A 125 33.69 38.40 22.72
CA GLN A 125 34.00 39.59 23.51
C GLN A 125 35.34 40.21 23.13
N SER A 126 36.36 39.40 22.79
CA SER A 126 37.68 39.91 22.40
C SER A 126 37.74 40.47 20.98
N ALA A 127 36.80 40.12 20.10
CA ALA A 127 36.64 40.75 18.77
C ALA A 127 35.96 42.13 18.83
N ALA A 128 35.48 42.58 19.99
CA ALA A 128 34.88 43.89 20.22
C ALA A 128 35.84 44.84 20.98
N GLY A 129 37.12 44.86 20.59
CA GLY A 129 38.12 45.83 21.07
C GLY A 129 38.13 47.13 20.22
N PRO A 130 38.55 48.28 20.79
CA PRO A 130 38.30 49.61 20.22
C PRO A 130 39.13 49.88 18.94
N ASP A 131 38.50 50.56 17.97
CA ASP A 131 39.07 50.91 16.65
C ASP A 131 40.44 51.60 16.75
N PRO A 132 41.43 51.25 15.90
CA PRO A 132 42.71 51.92 15.86
C PRO A 132 42.57 53.34 15.26
N ALA A 133 43.03 54.34 16.00
CA ALA A 133 43.00 55.76 15.68
C ALA A 133 43.57 56.09 14.28
N SER A 134 42.85 56.92 13.51
CA SER A 134 43.29 57.48 12.21
C SER A 134 44.45 58.48 12.38
N PRO A 135 45.38 58.57 11.41
CA PRO A 135 46.53 59.46 11.51
C PRO A 135 46.17 60.91 11.16
N GLU A 136 46.54 61.85 12.04
CA GLU A 136 46.44 63.30 11.83
C GLU A 136 47.36 63.78 10.68
N GLN A 137 46.82 64.57 9.75
CA GLN A 137 47.63 65.36 8.81
C GLN A 137 47.90 66.76 9.38
N PRO A 138 49.15 67.23 9.43
CA PRO A 138 49.45 68.61 9.78
C PRO A 138 49.31 69.55 8.56
N ASN A 139 48.60 70.66 8.80
CA ASN A 139 48.38 71.90 8.03
C ASN A 139 48.89 72.02 6.58
#